data_AF-A0A7W0X313-F1
#
_entry.id   AF-A0A7W0X313-F1
#
_cell.length_a   1.000
_cell.length_b   1.000
_cell.length_c   1.000
_cell.angle_alpha   90.00
_cell.angle_beta   90.00
_cell.angle_gamma   90.00
#
_symmetry.space_group_name_H-M   'P 1'
#
loop_
_entity.id
_entity.type
_entity.pdbx_description
1 polymer ?
#
loop_
_entity_poly.entity_id
_entity_poly.type
_entity_poly.pdbx_seq_one_letter_code
_entity_poly.pdbx_strand_id
1 'polypeptide(L)' 'MLVTDRDRIIAELVPPRAERSTLVADARLAEAVRQGWLTPPVFVSTEPPPRLPIAPTRELLDELTRDRDAR' A
#
# COMPACT_ATOMS: atom_id res chain seq x y z
N MET A 1 -13.29 -13.31 -18.69
CA MET A 1 -13.55 -12.67 -20.00
C MET A 1 -12.21 -12.40 -20.66
N LEU A 2 -11.98 -12.85 -21.89
CA LEU A 2 -10.73 -12.59 -22.60
C LEU A 2 -10.82 -11.28 -23.35
N VAL A 3 -9.78 -10.45 -23.25
CA VAL A 3 -9.65 -9.19 -23.98
C VAL A 3 -8.73 -9.44 -25.16
N THR A 4 -9.27 -9.24 -26.36
CA THR A 4 -8.53 -9.39 -27.61
C THR A 4 -8.27 -8.02 -28.23
N ASP A 5 -7.10 -7.86 -28.82
CA ASP A 5 -6.80 -6.78 -29.76
C ASP A 5 -6.29 -7.42 -31.05
N ARG A 6 -6.92 -7.07 -32.18
CA ARG A 6 -6.62 -7.65 -33.52
C ARG A 6 -6.52 -9.18 -33.50
N ASP A 7 -7.53 -9.83 -32.93
CA ASP A 7 -7.63 -11.29 -32.82
C ASP A 7 -6.50 -11.97 -32.02
N ARG A 8 -5.68 -11.18 -31.31
CA ARG A 8 -4.69 -11.67 -30.37
C ARG A 8 -5.18 -11.45 -28.94
N ILE A 9 -5.13 -12.50 -28.13
CA ILE A 9 -5.41 -12.41 -26.70
C ILE A 9 -4.29 -11.59 -26.05
N ILE A 10 -4.64 -10.45 -25.45
CA ILE A 10 -3.68 -9.55 -24.80
C ILE A 10 -3.85 -9.52 -23.28
N ALA A 11 -5.04 -9.85 -22.78
CA ALA A 11 -5.29 -9.93 -21.35
C ALA A 11 -6.50 -10.82 -21.04
N GLU A 12 -6.58 -11.26 -19.79
CA GLU A 12 -7.74 -11.93 -19.23
C GLU A 12 -8.32 -11.11 -18.08
N LEU A 13 -9.58 -10.74 -18.20
CA LEU A 13 -10.36 -10.17 -17.10
C LEU A 13 -10.99 -11.31 -16.29
N VAL A 14 -10.34 -11.62 -15.17
CA VAL A 14 -10.87 -12.53 -14.14
C VAL A 14 -11.63 -11.74 -13.06
N PRO A 15 -12.68 -12.32 -12.46
CA PRO A 15 -13.30 -11.74 -11.28
C PRO A 15 -12.25 -11.44 -10.18
N PRO A 16 -12.47 -10.44 -9.32
CA PRO A 16 -11.63 -10.25 -8.15
C PRO A 16 -11.60 -11.55 -7.35
N ARG A 17 -10.39 -12.07 -7.05
CA ARG A 17 -10.24 -13.23 -6.17
C ARG A 17 -10.76 -12.84 -4.80
N ALA A 18 -11.43 -13.75 -4.08
CA ALA A 18 -11.98 -13.47 -2.74
C ALA A 18 -10.93 -12.98 -1.73
N GLU A 19 -9.66 -13.31 -1.97
CA GLU A 19 -8.48 -12.84 -1.22
C GLU A 19 -8.08 -11.38 -1.53
N ARG A 20 -8.65 -10.76 -2.57
CA ARG A 20 -8.50 -9.34 -2.89
C ARG A 20 -9.75 -8.60 -2.42
N SER A 21 -9.59 -7.62 -1.53
CA SER A 21 -10.70 -6.73 -1.17
C SER A 21 -11.22 -5.97 -2.39
N THR A 22 -12.52 -5.67 -2.35
CA THR A 22 -13.26 -4.97 -3.39
C THR A 22 -12.94 -3.47 -3.47
N LEU A 23 -12.19 -2.93 -2.50
CA LEU A 23 -11.79 -1.53 -2.47
C LEU A 23 -10.41 -1.35 -3.14
N VAL A 24 -10.31 -0.43 -4.11
CA VAL A 24 -9.04 -0.09 -4.79
C VAL A 24 -7.95 0.35 -3.82
N ALA A 25 -8.32 0.97 -2.69
CA ALA A 25 -7.41 1.32 -1.60
C ALA A 25 -6.67 0.09 -1.03
N ASP A 26 -7.31 -1.07 -1.05
CA ASP A 26 -6.75 -2.31 -0.52
C ASP A 26 -5.69 -2.92 -1.46
N ALA A 27 -5.78 -2.69 -2.77
CA ALA A 27 -4.75 -3.15 -3.70
C ALA A 27 -3.40 -2.45 -3.45
N ARG A 28 -3.44 -1.14 -3.16
CA ARG A 28 -2.26 -0.33 -2.77
C ARG A 28 -1.75 -0.75 -1.38
N LEU A 29 -2.65 -1.01 -0.43
CA LEU A 29 -2.31 -1.48 0.90
C LEU A 29 -1.63 -2.86 0.87
N ALA A 30 -2.19 -3.80 0.09
CA ALA A 30 -1.63 -5.13 -0.10
C ALA A 30 -0.25 -5.10 -0.76
N GLU A 31 0.00 -4.14 -1.65
CA GLU A 31 1.33 -3.94 -2.22
C GLU A 31 2.32 -3.41 -1.18
N ALA A 32 1.92 -2.44 -0.37
CA ALA A 32 2.76 -1.93 0.72
C ALA A 32 3.15 -3.04 1.73
N VAL A 33 2.24 -3.99 1.99
CA VAL A 33 2.56 -5.19 2.79
C VAL A 33 3.57 -6.09 2.09
N ARG A 34 3.39 -6.37 0.78
CA ARG A 34 4.33 -7.19 0.00
C ARG A 34 5.73 -6.58 -0.10
N GLN A 35 5.82 -5.26 -0.20
CA GLN A 35 7.10 -4.53 -0.23
C GLN A 35 7.72 -4.36 1.16
N GLY A 36 7.07 -4.86 2.23
CA GLY A 36 7.55 -4.75 3.60
C GLY A 36 7.45 -3.35 4.21
N TRP A 37 6.72 -2.44 3.57
CA TRP A 37 6.50 -1.07 4.07
C TRP A 37 5.48 -1.04 5.20
N LEU A 38 4.58 -2.02 5.26
CA LEU A 38 3.55 -2.17 6.28
C LEU A 38 3.45 -3.62 6.74
N THR A 39 3.12 -3.82 8.01
CA THR A 39 2.79 -5.13 8.58
C THR A 39 1.29 -5.17 8.90
N PRO A 40 0.53 -6.17 8.42
CA PRO A 40 -0.88 -6.32 8.79
C PRO A 40 -1.04 -6.46 10.31
N PRO A 41 -2.07 -5.86 10.91
CA PRO A 41 -2.32 -6.03 12.34
C PRO A 41 -2.69 -7.50 12.63
N VAL A 42 -1.98 -8.12 13.59
CA VAL A 42 -2.26 -9.49 14.05
C VAL A 42 -3.48 -9.52 15.00
N PHE A 43 -3.71 -8.42 15.72
CA PHE A 43 -4.82 -8.27 16.64
C PHE A 43 -5.61 -7.01 16.27
N VAL A 44 -6.93 -7.15 16.21
CA VAL A 44 -7.84 -6.02 16.02
C VAL A 44 -8.26 -5.56 17.41
N SER A 45 -7.82 -4.36 17.81
CA SER A 45 -8.29 -3.69 19.03
C SER A 45 -9.33 -2.63 18.64
N THR A 46 -10.38 -2.49 19.45
CA THR A 46 -11.32 -1.37 19.37
C THR A 46 -10.75 -0.08 19.94
N GLU A 47 -9.67 -0.18 20.72
CA GLU A 47 -8.99 0.96 21.33
C GLU A 47 -7.83 1.44 20.44
N PRO A 48 -7.63 2.76 20.29
CA PRO A 48 -6.52 3.30 19.54
C PRO A 48 -5.18 2.88 20.19
N PRO A 49 -4.13 2.63 19.39
CA PRO A 49 -2.83 2.26 19.92
C PRO A 49 -2.28 3.36 20.85
N PRO A 50 -1.46 2.99 21.86
CA PRO A 50 -0.82 3.96 22.73
C PRO A 50 0.07 4.91 21.91
N ARG A 51 0.14 6.15 22.35
CA ARG A 51 0.96 7.18 21.69
C ARG A 51 2.44 6.89 21.96
N LEU A 52 3.20 6.58 20.92
CA LEU A 52 4.65 6.37 20.98
C LEU A 52 5.35 7.29 19.96
N PRO A 53 5.42 8.61 20.23
CA PRO A 53 6.11 9.54 19.33
C PRO A 53 7.61 9.26 19.32
N ILE A 54 8.15 8.89 18.15
CA ILE A 54 9.58 8.59 17.96
C ILE A 54 10.41 9.81 17.56
N ALA A 55 9.79 10.81 16.94
CA ALA A 55 10.43 12.09 16.56
C ALA A 55 9.38 13.20 16.35
N PRO A 56 9.73 14.48 16.53
CA PRO A 56 8.90 15.62 16.15
C PRO A 56 8.76 15.74 14.62
N THR A 57 7.58 16.14 14.13
CA THR A 57 7.32 16.33 12.69
C THR A 57 8.33 17.25 12.01
N ARG A 58 8.77 18.31 12.69
CA ARG A 58 9.74 19.27 12.15
C ARG A 58 11.07 18.59 11.80
N GLU A 59 11.55 17.70 12.66
CA GLU A 59 12.81 16.99 12.47
C GLU A 59 12.77 16.12 11.20
N LEU A 60 11.69 15.37 11.00
CA LEU A 60 11.47 14.54 9.81
C LEU A 60 11.40 15.36 8.52
N LEU A 61 10.78 16.55 8.57
CA LEU A 61 10.70 17.45 7.41
C LEU A 61 12.05 18.07 7.05
N ASP A 62 12.84 18.42 8.07
CA ASP A 62 14.20 18.97 7.88
C ASP A 62 15.13 17.89 7.29
N GLU A 63 15.01 16.62 7.73
CA GLU A 63 15.71 15.47 7.14
C GLU A 63 15.35 15.25 5.67
N LEU A 64 14.05 15.18 5.38
CA LEU A 64 13.57 14.96 4.02
C LEU A 64 13.97 16.10 3.06
N THR A 65 14.10 17.33 3.56
CA THR A 65 14.59 18.46 2.76
C THR A 65 16.06 18.28 2.42
N ARG A 66 16.90 17.96 3.41
CA ARG A 66 18.33 17.67 3.20
C ARG A 66 18.57 16.56 2.17
N ASP A 67 17.79 15.47 2.25
CA ASP A 67 17.90 14.34 1.32
C ASP A 67 17.54 14.72 -0.12
N ARG A 68 16.56 15.62 -0.31
CA ARG A 68 16.17 16.11 -1.64
C ARG A 68 17.22 17.04 -2.25
N ASP A 69 17.84 17.88 -1.43
CA ASP A 69 18.86 18.83 -1.87
C ASP A 69 20.20 18.15 -2.19
N ALA A 70 20.42 16.93 -1.69
CA ALA A 70 21.61 16.12 -1.93
C ALA A 70 21.60 15.33 -3.27
N ARG A 71 20.57 15.49 -4.11
CA ARG A 71 20.38 14.76 -5.38
C ARG A 71 20.60 15.65 -6.60
#